data_AF-A0A2T2U0M3-F1
#
_entry.id   AF-A0A2T2U0M3-F1
#
_cell.length_a   1.000
_cell.length_b   1.000
_cell.length_c   1.000
_cell.angle_alpha   90.00
_cell.angle_beta   90.00
_cell.angle_gamma   90.00
#
_symmetry.space_group_name_H-M   'P 1'
#
loop_
_entity.id
_entity.type
_entity.pdbx_description
1 polymer ?
#
loop_
_entity_poly.entity_id
_entity_poly.type
_entity_poly.pdbx_seq_one_letter_code
_entity_poly.pdbx_strand_id
1 'polypeptide(L)'
;MLIALDWFILVVLIGGLIRGFTVGAVRQVGSLIGLVVALLVSVEFMESVGTVIVSSLGLSEALIPLTGFTVLFLGVYLVSLILSRVVEQILDSLSLSFVNRTGWSS
;
A
#
# COMPACT_ATOMS: atom_id res chain seq x y z
N MET A 1 -28.22 15.32 -31.33
CA MET A 1 -28.43 15.35 -29.86
C MET A 1 -27.72 14.21 -29.13
N LEU A 2 -27.61 13.00 -29.72
CA LEU A 2 -26.89 11.86 -29.12
C LEU A 2 -25.35 12.03 -29.11
N ILE A 3 -24.76 12.50 -30.21
CA ILE A 3 -23.30 12.65 -30.36
C ILE A 3 -22.63 13.51 -29.26
N ALA A 4 -23.29 14.57 -28.78
CA ALA A 4 -22.74 15.42 -27.73
C ALA A 4 -22.75 14.73 -26.35
N LEU A 5 -23.80 13.94 -26.08
CA LEU A 5 -23.89 13.12 -24.87
C LEU A 5 -22.86 11.98 -24.91
N ASP A 6 -22.69 11.36 -26.07
CA ASP A 6 -21.71 10.28 -26.27
C ASP A 6 -20.28 10.79 -26.00
N TRP A 7 -19.94 11.98 -26.53
CA TRP A 7 -18.65 12.61 -26.26
C TRP A 7 -18.47 13.00 -24.79
N PHE A 8 -19.51 13.49 -24.14
CA PHE A 8 -19.45 13.83 -22.71
C PHE A 8 -19.17 12.59 -21.86
N ILE A 9 -19.91 11.49 -22.10
CA ILE A 9 -19.70 10.21 -21.41
C ILE A 9 -18.28 9.69 -21.66
N LEU A 10 -17.79 9.78 -22.91
CA LEU A 10 -16.46 9.31 -23.27
C LEU A 10 -15.35 10.05 -22.48
N VAL A 11 -15.46 11.37 -22.34
CA VAL A 11 -14.50 12.17 -21.56
C VAL A 11 -14.52 11.78 -20.08
N VAL A 12 -15.71 11.61 -19.50
CA VAL A 12 -15.86 11.19 -18.10
C VAL A 12 -15.26 9.79 -17.87
N LEU A 13 -15.51 8.85 -18.79
CA LEU A 13 -14.97 7.50 -18.72
C LEU A 13 -13.45 7.47 -18.82
N ILE A 14 -12.86 8.21 -19.76
CA ILE A 14 -11.40 8.28 -19.92
C ILE A 14 -10.75 8.89 -18.67
N GLY A 15 -11.31 9.97 -18.12
CA GLY A 15 -10.83 10.58 -16.89
C GLY A 15 -10.89 9.61 -15.70
N GLY A 16 -12.01 8.90 -15.54
CA GLY A 16 -12.17 7.88 -14.51
C GLY A 16 -11.21 6.69 -14.68
N LEU A 17 -10.97 6.26 -15.92
CA LEU A 17 -10.09 5.15 -16.24
C LEU A 17 -8.62 5.46 -15.91
N ILE A 18 -8.12 6.63 -16.34
CA ILE A 18 -6.74 7.06 -16.05
C ILE A 18 -6.54 7.17 -14.53
N ARG A 19 -7.50 7.79 -13.84
CA ARG A 19 -7.44 7.91 -12.38
C ARG A 19 -7.45 6.54 -11.70
N GLY A 20 -8.39 5.66 -12.04
CA GLY A 20 -8.50 4.34 -11.44
C GLY A 20 -7.24 3.49 -11.69
N PHE A 21 -6.67 3.58 -12.89
CA PHE A 21 -5.45 2.85 -13.24
C PHE A 21 -4.22 3.35 -12.47
N THR A 22 -4.02 4.66 -12.38
CA THR A 22 -2.87 5.24 -11.66
C THR A 22 -2.90 4.92 -10.16
N VAL A 23 -4.04 5.10 -9.50
CA VAL A 23 -4.20 4.78 -8.08
C VAL A 23 -4.03 3.28 -7.84
N GLY A 24 -4.62 2.44 -8.69
CA GLY A 24 -4.46 0.98 -8.62
C GLY A 24 -3.02 0.52 -8.85
N ALA A 25 -2.29 1.13 -9.77
CA ALA A 25 -0.89 0.81 -10.05
C ALA A 25 0.01 1.16 -8.86
N VAL A 26 -0.19 2.34 -8.24
CA VAL A 26 0.58 2.73 -7.04
C VAL A 26 0.32 1.77 -5.89
N ARG A 27 -0.95 1.36 -5.70
CA ARG A 27 -1.32 0.35 -4.70
C ARG A 27 -0.58 -0.97 -4.89
N GLN A 28 -0.56 -1.48 -6.12
CA GLN A 28 0.08 -2.75 -6.44
C GLN A 28 1.60 -2.67 -6.25
N VAL A 29 2.25 -1.63 -6.77
CA VAL A 29 3.69 -1.43 -6.64
C VAL A 29 4.08 -1.23 -5.16
N GLY A 30 3.33 -0.41 -4.42
CA GLY A 30 3.55 -0.21 -2.99
C GLY A 30 3.40 -1.50 -2.19
N SER A 31 2.40 -2.32 -2.50
CA SER A 31 2.23 -3.65 -1.88
C SER A 31 3.40 -4.59 -2.17
N LEU A 32 3.92 -4.60 -3.40
CA LEU A 32 5.06 -5.44 -3.78
C LEU A 32 6.34 -4.99 -3.08
N ILE A 33 6.62 -3.68 -3.08
CA ILE A 33 7.74 -3.10 -2.36
C ILE A 33 7.62 -3.42 -0.87
N GLY A 34 6.43 -3.24 -0.30
CA GLY A 34 6.14 -3.56 1.09
C GLY A 34 6.43 -5.00 1.47
N LEU A 35 6.05 -5.94 0.61
CA LEU A 35 6.31 -7.36 0.79
C LEU A 35 7.81 -7.67 0.74
N VAL A 36 8.55 -7.10 -0.22
CA VAL A 36 10.01 -7.26 -0.33
C VAL A 36 10.70 -6.67 0.90
N VAL A 37 10.33 -5.46 1.33
CA VAL A 37 10.87 -4.81 2.52
C VAL A 37 10.59 -5.64 3.77
N ALA A 38 9.35 -6.13 3.94
CA ALA A 38 8.99 -6.99 5.05
C ALA A 38 9.86 -8.26 5.08
N LEU A 39 10.08 -8.89 3.92
CA LEU A 39 10.96 -10.06 3.80
C LEU A 39 12.40 -9.75 4.21
N LEU A 40 13.01 -8.72 3.62
CA LEU A 40 14.41 -8.36 3.88
C LEU A 40 14.63 -7.99 5.35
N VAL A 41 13.77 -7.14 5.91
CA VAL A 41 13.86 -6.74 7.33
C VAL A 41 13.66 -7.94 8.25
N SER A 42 12.72 -8.82 7.94
CA SER A 42 12.48 -9.99 8.79
C SER A 42 13.64 -10.96 8.78
N VAL A 43 14.25 -11.18 7.61
CA VAL A 43 15.41 -12.07 7.49
C VAL A 43 16.62 -11.50 8.23
N GLU A 44 16.85 -10.18 8.12
CA GLU A 44 17.98 -9.53 8.79
C GLU A 44 17.84 -9.52 10.32
N PHE A 45 16.63 -9.29 10.84
CA PHE A 45 16.42 -9.05 12.27
C PHE A 45 15.75 -10.22 13.02
N MET A 46 15.48 -11.36 12.38
CA MET A 46 14.74 -12.47 13.01
C MET A 46 15.42 -13.01 14.27
N GLU A 47 16.74 -13.14 14.33
CA GLU A 47 17.40 -13.64 15.54
C GLU A 47 17.29 -12.65 16.70
N SER A 48 17.51 -11.36 16.44
CA SER A 48 17.43 -10.31 17.47
C SER A 48 16.03 -10.22 18.09
N VAL A 49 14.98 -10.30 17.29
CA VAL A 49 13.60 -10.24 17.81
C VAL A 49 13.15 -11.59 18.37
N GLY A 50 13.52 -12.68 17.71
CA GLY A 50 13.16 -14.04 18.13
C GLY A 50 13.76 -14.42 19.49
N THR A 51 15.01 -14.04 19.76
CA THR A 51 15.65 -14.28 21.07
C THR A 51 14.90 -13.61 22.21
N VAL A 52 14.47 -12.36 22.03
CA VAL A 52 13.68 -11.61 23.03
C VAL A 52 12.34 -12.30 23.28
N ILE A 53 11.64 -12.73 22.23
CA ILE A 53 10.34 -13.41 22.35
C ILE A 53 10.48 -14.75 23.05
N VAL A 54 11.39 -15.59 22.58
CA VAL A 54 11.58 -16.97 23.07
C VAL A 54 12.05 -16.96 24.52
N SER A 55 13.01 -16.11 24.88
CA SER A 55 13.51 -16.00 26.27
C SER A 55 12.44 -15.48 27.22
N SER A 56 11.60 -14.53 26.79
CA SER A 56 10.51 -13.99 27.62
C SER A 56 9.39 -15.00 27.87
N LEU A 57 9.18 -15.94 26.94
CA LEU A 57 8.11 -16.94 27.02
C LEU A 57 8.59 -18.32 27.47
N GLY A 58 9.90 -18.49 27.72
CA GLY A 58 10.48 -19.79 28.09
C GLY A 58 10.31 -20.86 27.01
N LEU A 59 10.30 -20.45 25.74
CA LEU A 59 10.13 -21.35 24.60
C LEU A 59 11.45 -22.04 24.21
N SER A 60 11.35 -23.04 23.34
CA SER A 60 12.54 -23.71 22.77
C SER A 60 13.33 -22.76 21.85
N GLU A 61 14.65 -22.78 21.96
CA GLU A 61 15.57 -22.01 21.10
C GLU A 61 15.41 -22.34 19.61
N ALA A 62 14.95 -23.56 19.28
CA ALA A 62 14.64 -23.95 17.90
C ALA A 62 13.56 -23.06 17.25
N LEU A 63 12.76 -22.35 18.06
CA LEU A 63 11.71 -21.44 17.59
C LEU A 63 12.19 -20.00 17.38
N ILE A 64 13.45 -19.66 17.71
CA ILE A 64 13.98 -18.29 17.59
C ILE A 64 13.82 -17.74 16.17
N PRO A 65 14.32 -18.40 15.11
CA PRO A 65 14.21 -17.84 13.76
C PRO A 65 12.75 -17.75 13.30
N LEU A 66 11.95 -18.77 13.61
CA LEU A 66 10.55 -18.87 13.19
C LEU A 66 9.70 -17.75 13.82
N THR A 67 9.81 -17.55 15.13
CA THR A 67 9.03 -16.54 15.86
C THR A 67 9.47 -15.13 15.49
N GLY A 68 10.78 -14.88 15.42
CA GLY A 68 11.33 -13.59 15.03
C GLY A 68 10.93 -13.19 13.61
N PHE A 69 11.09 -14.10 12.65
CA PHE A 69 10.66 -13.87 11.27
C PHE A 69 9.16 -13.59 11.19
N THR A 70 8.33 -14.41 11.85
CA THR A 70 6.87 -14.28 11.77
C THR A 70 6.38 -12.95 12.32
N VAL A 71 6.88 -12.54 13.49
CA VAL A 71 6.47 -11.29 14.14
C VAL A 71 6.95 -10.08 13.35
N LEU A 72 8.21 -10.07 12.89
CA LEU A 72 8.73 -8.99 12.07
C LEU A 72 8.02 -8.91 10.72
N PHE A 73 7.79 -10.04 10.06
CA PHE A 73 7.20 -10.07 8.73
C PHE A 73 5.79 -9.54 8.78
N LEU A 74 4.96 -10.06 9.70
CA LEU A 74 3.61 -9.57 9.90
C LEU A 74 3.60 -8.10 10.31
N GLY A 75 4.45 -7.69 11.27
CA GLY A 75 4.53 -6.31 11.73
C GLY A 75 4.85 -5.33 10.60
N VAL A 76 5.96 -5.56 9.89
CA VAL A 76 6.43 -4.68 8.80
C VAL A 76 5.47 -4.73 7.61
N TYR A 77 4.96 -5.90 7.24
CA TYR A 77 4.01 -6.04 6.15
C TYR A 77 2.70 -5.28 6.44
N LEU A 78 2.14 -5.40 7.64
CA LEU A 78 0.93 -4.67 8.04
C LEU A 78 1.16 -3.16 8.02
N VAL A 79 2.29 -2.69 8.56
CA VAL A 79 2.66 -1.27 8.49
C VAL A 79 2.76 -0.80 7.04
N SER A 80 3.37 -1.60 6.16
CA SER A 80 3.46 -1.26 4.75
C SER A 80 2.10 -1.21 4.06
N LEU A 81 1.17 -2.12 4.39
CA LEU A 81 -0.20 -2.07 3.85
C LEU A 81 -0.93 -0.79 4.26
N ILE A 82 -0.74 -0.35 5.50
CA ILE A 82 -1.29 0.91 5.99
C ILE A 82 -0.66 2.08 5.23
N LEU A 83 0.66 2.09 5.07
CA LEU A 83 1.37 3.13 4.33
C LEU A 83 0.89 3.25 2.88
N SER A 84 0.73 2.13 2.18
CA SER A 84 0.20 2.11 0.81
C SER A 84 -1.18 2.77 0.73
N ARG A 85 -2.08 2.46 1.67
CA ARG A 85 -3.41 3.09 1.74
C ARG A 85 -3.35 4.59 2.01
N VAL A 86 -2.45 5.03 2.89
CA VAL A 86 -2.26 6.46 3.18
C VAL A 86 -1.74 7.19 1.95
N VAL A 87 -0.78 6.60 1.23
CA VAL A 87 -0.25 7.17 -0.02
C VAL A 87 -1.35 7.27 -1.06
N GLU A 88 -2.16 6.23 -1.24
CA GLU A 88 -3.32 6.25 -2.13
C GLU A 88 -4.30 7.39 -1.78
N GLN A 89 -4.65 7.55 -0.51
CA GLN A 89 -5.54 8.63 -0.06
C GLN A 89 -4.98 10.02 -0.38
N ILE A 90 -3.66 10.21 -0.19
CA ILE A 90 -3.00 11.47 -0.52
C ILE A 90 -3.07 11.70 -2.04
N LEU A 91 -2.72 10.71 -2.85
CA LEU A 91 -2.78 10.82 -4.32
C LEU A 91 -4.20 11.10 -4.83
N ASP A 92 -5.19 10.44 -4.25
CA ASP A 92 -6.59 10.68 -4.56
C ASP A 92 -7.00 12.12 -4.22
N SER A 93 -6.61 12.63 -3.04
CA SER A 93 -6.92 14.01 -2.63
C SER A 93 -6.27 15.06 -3.55
N LEU A 94 -5.03 14.82 -3.99
CA LEU A 94 -4.34 15.70 -4.94
C LEU A 94 -5.01 15.67 -6.30
N SER A 95 -5.40 14.49 -6.79
CA SER A 95 -6.12 14.35 -8.06
C SER A 95 -7.46 15.08 -8.05
N LEU A 96 -8.19 15.04 -6.92
CA LEU A 96 -9.43 15.79 -6.74
C LEU A 96 -9.18 17.30 -6.72
N SER A 97 -8.08 17.77 -6.11
CA SER A 97 -7.72 19.20 -6.13
C SER A 97 -7.41 19.71 -7.54
N PHE A 98 -6.83 18.88 -8.43
CA PHE A 98 -6.60 19.27 -9.83
C PHE A 98 -7.90 19.34 -10.62
N VAL A 99 -8.80 18.35 -10.45
CA VAL A 99 -10.12 18.34 -11.12
C VAL A 99 -11.02 19.47 -10.60
N ASN A 100 -11.00 19.76 -9.30
CA ASN A 100 -11.78 20.85 -8.71
C ASN A 100 -11.27 22.24 -9.12
N ARG A 101 -10.01 22.34 -9.58
CA ARG A 101 -9.43 23.60 -10.04
C ARG A 101 -9.73 23.89 -11.52
N THR A 102 -10.18 22.89 -12.29
CA THR A 102 -10.57 23.06 -13.70
C THR A 102 -12.09 23.01 -13.93
N GLY A 103 -12.88 22.65 -12.91
CA GLY A 103 -14.34 22.73 -12.95
C GLY A 103 -14.89 23.72 -11.92
N TRP A 104 -15.48 24.81 -12.40
CA TRP A 104 -16.35 25.76 -11.66
C TRP A 104 -15.66 26.74 -10.70
N SER A 105 -15.02 27.76 -11.26
CA SER A 105 -15.12 29.12 -10.72
C SER A 105 -15.49 30.10 -11.84
N SER A 106 -16.73 30.03 -12.31
CA SER A 106 -17.39 31.06 -13.12
C SER A 106 -18.80 31.25 -12.59
#